data_AF-J4H105-F1
#
_entry.id   AF-J4H105-F1
#
_cell.length_a   1.000
_cell.length_b   1.000
_cell.length_c   1.000
_cell.angle_alpha   90.00
_cell.angle_beta   90.00
_cell.angle_gamma   90.00
#
_symmetry.space_group_name_H-M   'P 1'
#
loop_
_entity.id
_entity.type
_entity.pdbx_description
1 polymer ?
#
loop_
_entity_poly.entity_id
_entity_poly.type
_entity_poly.pdbx_seq_one_letter_code
_entity_poly.pdbx_strand_id
1 'polypeptide(L)'
;MLSLLRLGFSSSRPVSSRIVGRHLSTTNVIRDATAPNVGILPPPKKPVGAFRGGVVGFLFGFSLASSLAAYHLLEEYKMASAALQASVEELQMSTAKVSAHVRRIEAVEKDLKALSETSASKEDVSRVRAEMKKLYDGLHVEFLDLRSHVWGIQQDVHALSKRESTSVRIV
;
A
#
# COMPACT_ATOMS: atom_id res chain seq x y z
N MET A 1 31.03 -14.60 -19.75
CA MET A 1 29.98 -15.63 -19.60
C MET A 1 28.64 -14.92 -19.66
N LEU A 2 28.04 -14.84 -20.85
CA LEU A 2 26.99 -15.73 -21.38
C LEU A 2 25.60 -15.53 -20.73
N SER A 3 24.65 -15.11 -21.59
CA SER A 3 23.25 -15.54 -21.62
C SER A 3 22.29 -15.03 -20.53
N LEU A 4 21.02 -14.70 -20.80
CA LEU A 4 20.20 -14.78 -22.00
C LEU A 4 18.88 -14.04 -21.72
N LEU A 5 18.32 -13.45 -22.79
CA LEU A 5 16.91 -13.10 -22.96
C LEU A 5 15.96 -14.14 -22.32
N ARG A 6 14.98 -13.67 -21.55
CA ARG A 6 13.73 -14.42 -21.32
C ARG A 6 12.56 -13.65 -21.94
N LEU A 7 12.33 -13.93 -23.22
CA LEU A 7 11.04 -13.73 -23.88
C LEU A 7 10.05 -14.72 -23.26
N GLY A 8 9.11 -14.20 -22.48
CA GLY A 8 7.94 -14.96 -22.02
C GLY A 8 6.99 -15.16 -23.20
N PHE A 9 7.10 -16.32 -23.86
CA PHE A 9 6.15 -16.75 -24.87
C PHE A 9 4.84 -17.13 -24.18
N SER A 10 3.76 -16.39 -24.46
CA SER A 10 2.40 -16.72 -24.05
C SER A 10 1.98 -18.00 -24.75
N SER A 11 1.88 -19.10 -24.00
CA SER A 11 1.33 -20.36 -24.49
C SER A 11 -0.19 -20.25 -24.53
N SER A 12 -0.74 -19.95 -25.71
CA SER A 12 -2.15 -20.15 -25.99
C SER A 12 -2.42 -21.66 -26.00
N ARG A 13 -3.14 -22.14 -24.97
CA ARG A 13 -3.68 -23.49 -24.93
C ARG A 13 -4.74 -23.63 -26.03
N PRO A 14 -4.65 -24.60 -26.95
CA PRO A 14 -5.79 -24.94 -27.76
C PRO A 14 -6.78 -25.71 -26.87
N VAL A 15 -7.93 -25.12 -26.59
CA VAL A 15 -9.09 -25.84 -26.07
C VAL A 15 -9.51 -26.83 -27.16
N SER A 16 -9.09 -28.07 -27.02
CA SER A 16 -9.58 -29.18 -27.83
C SER A 16 -11.03 -29.43 -27.42
N SER A 17 -11.94 -28.74 -28.12
CA SER A 17 -13.36 -29.05 -28.11
C SER A 17 -13.52 -30.46 -28.68
N ARG A 18 -13.59 -31.47 -27.81
CA ARG A 18 -14.10 -32.79 -28.18
C ARG A 18 -15.55 -32.62 -28.60
N ILE A 19 -15.76 -32.54 -29.92
CA ILE A 19 -17.06 -32.80 -30.50
C ILE A 19 -17.33 -34.27 -30.24
N VAL A 20 -18.11 -34.56 -29.19
CA VAL A 20 -18.73 -35.87 -29.00
C VAL A 20 -19.66 -36.05 -30.19
N GLY A 21 -19.20 -36.82 -31.18
CA GLY A 21 -20.02 -37.25 -32.29
C GLY A 21 -21.24 -37.97 -31.73
N ARG A 22 -22.41 -37.34 -31.82
CA ARG A 22 -23.69 -38.01 -31.56
C ARG A 22 -23.79 -39.16 -32.55
N HIS A 23 -23.58 -40.38 -32.09
CA HIS A 23 -23.98 -41.59 -32.80
C HIS A 23 -25.51 -41.65 -32.80
N LEU A 24 -26.13 -40.94 -33.74
CA LEU A 24 -27.51 -41.20 -34.13
C LEU A 24 -27.50 -42.47 -34.98
N SER A 25 -27.56 -43.62 -34.30
CA SER A 25 -27.86 -44.90 -34.94
C SER A 25 -29.35 -44.93 -35.25
N THR A 26 -29.73 -44.49 -36.44
CA THR A 26 -31.08 -44.69 -36.96
C THR A 26 -31.08 -46.00 -37.75
N THR A 27 -31.36 -47.12 -37.10
CA THR A 27 -31.69 -48.36 -37.78
C THR A 27 -33.01 -48.17 -38.53
N ASN A 28 -32.94 -48.15 -39.87
CA ASN A 28 -34.14 -48.30 -40.69
C ASN A 28 -34.65 -49.73 -40.52
N VAL A 29 -35.79 -49.89 -39.83
CA VAL A 29 -36.54 -51.14 -39.84
C VAL A 29 -37.18 -51.29 -41.22
N ILE A 30 -36.50 -52.01 -42.10
CA ILE A 30 -37.09 -52.54 -43.34
C ILE A 30 -37.97 -53.71 -42.91
N ARG A 31 -39.29 -53.50 -42.96
CA ARG A 31 -40.27 -54.55 -42.74
C ARG A 31 -40.31 -55.38 -44.02
N ASP A 32 -39.66 -56.54 -43.99
CA ASP A 32 -39.69 -57.52 -45.07
C ASP A 32 -41.12 -58.11 -45.13
N ALA A 33 -41.89 -57.67 -46.12
CA ALA A 33 -43.20 -58.23 -46.43
C ALA A 33 -43.04 -59.05 -47.70
N THR A 34 -43.04 -60.37 -47.52
CA THR A 34 -43.16 -61.40 -48.55
C THR A 34 -44.10 -61.00 -49.69
N ALA A 35 -43.57 -60.92 -50.91
CA ALA A 35 -44.32 -60.76 -52.16
C ALA A 35 -45.13 -62.05 -52.51
N PRO A 36 -45.99 -62.09 -53.56
CA PRO A 36 -46.57 -61.04 -54.40
C PRO A 36 -48.11 -61.14 -54.50
N ASN A 37 -48.85 -60.03 -54.49
CA ASN A 37 -50.21 -60.03 -55.07
C ASN A 37 -50.53 -58.67 -55.71
N VAL A 38 -51.24 -58.77 -56.82
CA VAL A 38 -51.49 -57.76 -57.85
C VAL A 38 -52.35 -56.62 -57.29
N GLY A 39 -51.90 -55.37 -57.47
CA GLY A 39 -52.76 -54.18 -57.36
C GLY A 39 -52.28 -53.08 -56.40
N ILE A 40 -51.89 -51.95 -56.98
CA ILE A 40 -51.77 -50.60 -56.41
C ILE A 40 -50.71 -50.39 -55.31
N LEU A 41 -49.60 -49.76 -55.69
CA LEU A 41 -48.59 -49.21 -54.79
C LEU A 41 -49.16 -48.01 -54.00
N PRO A 42 -49.19 -48.01 -52.65
CA PRO A 42 -49.55 -46.82 -51.89
C PRO A 42 -48.41 -45.79 -51.93
N PRO A 43 -48.71 -44.49 -52.05
CA PRO A 43 -47.69 -43.45 -52.21
C PRO A 43 -46.75 -43.37 -50.99
N PRO A 44 -45.45 -43.08 -51.17
CA PRO A 44 -44.47 -43.03 -50.09
C PRO A 44 -44.89 -42.00 -49.04
N LYS A 45 -45.13 -42.46 -47.81
CA LYS A 45 -45.50 -41.59 -46.68
C LYS A 45 -44.32 -40.67 -46.37
N LYS A 46 -44.46 -39.40 -46.75
CA LYS A 46 -43.48 -38.34 -46.51
C LYS A 46 -43.11 -38.32 -45.02
N PRO A 47 -41.82 -38.33 -44.63
CA PRO A 47 -41.40 -38.38 -43.22
C PRO A 47 -41.64 -37.02 -42.54
N VAL A 48 -42.91 -36.68 -42.32
CA VAL A 48 -43.34 -35.44 -41.65
C VAL A 48 -43.09 -35.45 -40.14
N GLY A 49 -42.55 -36.55 -39.59
CA GLY A 49 -42.30 -36.73 -38.15
C GLY A 49 -40.98 -36.12 -37.66
N ALA A 50 -39.91 -36.18 -38.44
CA ALA A 50 -38.59 -35.72 -38.01
C ALA A 50 -38.53 -34.19 -37.83
N PHE A 51 -39.14 -33.43 -38.74
CA PHE A 51 -39.24 -31.98 -38.64
C PHE A 51 -40.15 -31.53 -37.49
N ARG A 52 -41.28 -32.22 -37.25
CA ARG A 52 -42.20 -31.88 -36.15
C ARG A 52 -41.60 -32.20 -34.78
N GLY A 53 -40.87 -33.30 -34.65
CA GLY A 53 -40.13 -33.63 -33.42
C GLY A 53 -38.91 -32.73 -33.19
N GLY A 54 -38.23 -32.33 -34.27
CA GLY A 54 -37.09 -31.41 -34.20
C GLY A 54 -37.45 -30.04 -33.64
N VAL A 55 -38.57 -29.45 -34.09
CA VAL A 55 -39.02 -28.15 -33.58
C VAL A 55 -39.44 -28.23 -32.10
N VAL A 56 -40.20 -29.26 -31.72
CA VAL A 56 -40.64 -29.43 -30.32
C VAL A 56 -39.46 -29.72 -29.40
N GLY A 57 -38.53 -30.59 -29.81
CA GLY A 57 -37.30 -30.88 -29.06
C GLY A 57 -36.34 -29.69 -28.99
N PHE A 58 -36.25 -28.89 -30.06
CA PHE A 58 -35.46 -27.66 -30.07
C PHE A 58 -36.01 -26.63 -29.09
N LEU A 59 -37.33 -26.39 -29.10
CA LEU A 59 -37.94 -25.44 -28.16
C LEU A 59 -37.80 -25.90 -26.70
N PHE A 60 -37.96 -27.20 -26.45
CA PHE A 60 -37.79 -27.77 -25.11
C PHE A 60 -36.33 -27.68 -24.64
N GLY A 61 -35.37 -28.04 -25.48
CA GLY A 61 -33.94 -27.93 -25.18
C GLY A 61 -33.50 -26.48 -25.03
N PHE A 62 -34.00 -25.58 -25.88
CA PHE A 62 -33.72 -24.15 -25.81
C PHE A 62 -34.31 -23.52 -24.54
N SER A 63 -35.52 -23.91 -24.12
CA SER A 63 -36.12 -23.44 -22.87
C SER A 63 -35.34 -23.92 -21.65
N LEU A 64 -34.91 -25.19 -21.63
CA LEU A 64 -34.06 -25.72 -20.55
C LEU A 64 -32.68 -25.04 -20.52
N ALA A 65 -32.03 -24.92 -21.67
CA ALA A 65 -30.75 -24.26 -21.80
C ALA A 65 -30.83 -22.77 -21.44
N SER A 66 -31.92 -22.08 -21.85
CA SER A 66 -32.18 -20.68 -21.48
C SER A 66 -32.45 -20.53 -19.99
N SER A 67 -33.17 -21.48 -19.37
CA SER A 67 -33.38 -21.48 -17.92
C SER A 67 -32.06 -21.68 -17.17
N LEU A 68 -31.23 -22.65 -17.57
CA LEU A 68 -29.91 -22.87 -16.98
C LEU A 68 -28.96 -21.69 -17.20
N ALA A 69 -28.96 -21.10 -18.39
CA ALA A 69 -28.19 -19.88 -18.67
C ALA A 69 -28.65 -18.72 -17.78
N ALA A 70 -29.95 -18.53 -17.60
CA ALA A 70 -30.48 -17.51 -16.69
C ALA A 70 -30.02 -17.74 -15.24
N TYR A 71 -29.94 -18.99 -14.78
CA TYR A 71 -29.38 -19.31 -13.47
C TYR A 71 -27.88 -18.98 -13.37
N HIS A 72 -27.08 -19.32 -14.38
CA HIS A 72 -25.64 -19.03 -14.39
C HIS A 72 -25.33 -17.52 -14.37
N LEU A 73 -26.12 -16.71 -15.07
CA LEU A 73 -25.96 -15.25 -15.04
C LEU A 73 -26.22 -14.66 -13.64
N LEU A 74 -27.16 -15.23 -12.87
CA LEU A 74 -27.42 -14.78 -11.50
C LEU A 74 -26.25 -15.09 -10.55
N GLU A 75 -25.60 -16.25 -10.73
CA GLU A 75 -24.44 -16.65 -9.92
C GLU A 75 -23.24 -15.71 -10.17
N GLU A 76 -22.96 -15.41 -11.44
CA GLU A 76 -21.90 -14.48 -11.84
C GLU A 76 -22.18 -13.04 -11.39
N TYR A 77 -23.44 -12.60 -11.43
CA TYR A 77 -23.82 -11.27 -10.94
C TYR A 77 -23.68 -11.15 -9.42
N LYS A 78 -24.00 -12.21 -8.67
CA LYS A 78 -23.79 -12.27 -7.22
C LYS A 78 -22.30 -12.31 -6.86
N MET A 79 -21.49 -13.08 -7.59
CA MET A 79 -20.04 -13.11 -7.38
C MET A 79 -19.38 -11.77 -7.72
N ALA A 80 -19.81 -11.09 -8.79
CA ALA A 80 -19.33 -9.75 -9.13
C ALA A 80 -19.72 -8.72 -8.07
N SER A 81 -20.95 -8.80 -7.53
CA SER A 81 -21.43 -7.93 -6.46
C SER A 81 -20.68 -8.18 -5.14
N ALA A 82 -20.35 -9.43 -4.82
CA ALA A 82 -19.50 -9.78 -3.68
C ALA A 82 -18.07 -9.25 -3.84
N ALA A 83 -17.50 -9.32 -5.05
CA ALA A 83 -16.17 -8.76 -5.35
C ALA A 83 -16.16 -7.21 -5.29
N LEU A 84 -17.24 -6.56 -5.74
CA LEU A 84 -17.43 -5.11 -5.62
C LEU A 84 -17.57 -4.69 -4.15
N GLN A 85 -18.35 -5.43 -3.35
CA GLN A 85 -18.49 -5.20 -1.90
C GLN A 85 -17.13 -5.30 -1.19
N ALA A 86 -16.35 -6.35 -1.50
CA ALA A 86 -15.01 -6.54 -0.95
C ALA A 86 -14.06 -5.38 -1.32
N SER A 87 -14.14 -4.89 -2.56
CA SER A 87 -13.34 -3.75 -3.03
C SER A 87 -13.72 -2.46 -2.30
N VAL A 88 -15.00 -2.24 -2.00
CA VAL A 88 -15.44 -1.07 -1.22
C VAL A 88 -14.99 -1.15 0.23
N GLU A 89 -15.08 -2.32 0.87
CA GLU A 89 -14.58 -2.51 2.24
C GLU A 89 -13.06 -2.30 2.33
N GLU A 90 -12.30 -2.80 1.35
CA GLU A 90 -10.85 -2.57 1.26
C GLU A 90 -10.53 -1.09 1.04
N LEU A 91 -11.24 -0.41 0.14
CA LEU A 91 -11.07 1.03 -0.10
C LEU A 91 -11.48 1.88 1.11
N GLN A 92 -12.53 1.50 1.85
CA GLN A 92 -12.93 2.15 3.09
C GLN A 92 -11.85 1.98 4.17
N MET A 93 -11.30 0.77 4.32
CA MET A 93 -10.17 0.52 5.24
C MET A 93 -8.93 1.31 4.84
N SER A 94 -8.60 1.37 3.54
CA SER A 94 -7.49 2.17 3.03
C SER A 94 -7.70 3.67 3.28
N THR A 95 -8.91 4.17 3.06
CA THR A 95 -9.28 5.58 3.33
C THR A 95 -9.25 5.89 4.82
N ALA A 96 -9.69 4.97 5.69
CA ALA A 96 -9.59 5.13 7.13
C ALA A 96 -8.12 5.21 7.59
N LYS A 97 -7.24 4.38 7.00
CA LYS A 97 -5.80 4.43 7.26
C LYS A 97 -5.17 5.74 6.78
N VAL A 98 -5.49 6.18 5.56
CA VAL A 98 -5.02 7.48 5.03
C VAL A 98 -5.52 8.64 5.91
N SER A 99 -6.78 8.63 6.34
CA SER A 99 -7.32 9.63 7.27
C SER A 99 -6.60 9.64 8.62
N ALA A 100 -6.27 8.46 9.17
CA ALA A 100 -5.47 8.36 10.39
C ALA A 100 -4.03 8.88 10.20
N HIS A 101 -3.41 8.61 9.04
CA HIS A 101 -2.10 9.16 8.70
C HIS A 101 -2.13 10.69 8.58
N VAL A 102 -3.14 11.27 7.93
CA VAL A 102 -3.32 12.73 7.84
C VAL A 102 -3.46 13.34 9.23
N ARG A 103 -4.30 12.78 10.11
CA ARG A 103 -4.44 13.26 11.51
C ARG A 103 -3.13 13.20 12.29
N ARG A 104 -2.33 12.14 12.10
CA ARG A 104 -1.01 12.02 12.74
C ARG A 104 -0.03 13.05 12.20
N ILE A 105 -0.05 13.32 10.89
CA ILE A 105 0.78 14.35 10.26
C ILE A 105 0.41 15.73 10.83
N GLU A 106 -0.88 16.06 10.91
CA GLU A 106 -1.35 17.32 11.51
C GLU A 106 -0.92 17.50 12.97
N ALA A 107 -0.91 16.42 13.76
CA ALA A 107 -0.42 16.46 15.14
C ALA A 107 1.09 16.70 15.19
N VAL A 108 1.86 15.96 14.39
CA VAL A 108 3.32 16.12 14.32
C VAL A 108 3.70 17.52 13.81
N GLU A 109 2.97 18.09 12.85
CA GLU A 109 3.19 19.46 12.39
C GLU A 109 2.91 20.51 13.47
N LYS A 110 1.88 20.32 14.29
CA LYS A 110 1.61 21.19 15.45
C LYS A 110 2.71 21.09 16.49
N ASP A 111 3.12 19.87 16.82
CA ASP A 111 4.19 19.62 17.79
C ASP A 111 5.52 20.20 17.28
N LEU A 112 5.81 20.08 15.98
CA LEU A 112 7.03 20.62 15.39
C LEU A 112 7.03 22.15 15.34
N LYS A 113 5.87 22.79 15.18
CA LYS A 113 5.72 24.26 15.32
C LYS A 113 5.92 24.71 16.76
N ALA A 114 5.23 24.08 17.71
CA ALA A 114 5.37 24.39 19.13
C ALA A 114 6.81 24.17 19.63
N LEU A 115 7.43 23.07 19.16
CA LEU A 115 8.82 22.77 19.47
C LEU A 115 9.76 23.74 18.78
N SER A 116 9.51 24.18 17.54
CA SER A 116 10.32 25.21 16.88
C SER A 116 10.27 26.56 17.59
N GLU A 117 9.11 26.94 18.14
CA GLU A 117 8.95 28.17 18.92
C GLU A 117 9.65 28.07 20.29
N THR A 118 9.66 26.87 20.89
CA THR A 118 10.25 26.62 22.22
C THR A 118 11.73 26.23 22.14
N SER A 119 12.19 25.70 21.01
CA SER A 119 13.56 25.23 20.84
C SER A 119 14.49 26.43 20.78
N ALA A 120 15.46 26.46 21.68
CA ALA A 120 16.54 27.43 21.65
C ALA A 120 17.23 27.37 20.28
N SER A 121 17.17 28.49 19.56
CA SER A 121 17.80 28.59 18.25
C SER A 121 19.31 28.45 18.40
N LYS A 122 20.01 28.03 17.33
CA LYS A 122 21.47 27.92 17.34
C LYS A 122 22.12 29.27 17.64
N GLU A 123 21.43 30.34 17.27
CA GLU A 123 21.74 31.73 17.53
C GLU A 123 21.73 32.01 19.04
N ASP A 124 20.69 31.56 19.77
CA ASP A 124 20.60 31.74 21.23
C ASP A 124 21.75 31.04 21.96
N VAL A 125 22.10 29.83 21.56
CA VAL A 125 23.24 29.09 22.12
C VAL A 125 24.55 29.84 21.89
N SER A 126 24.73 30.40 20.69
CA SER A 126 25.93 31.19 20.37
C SER A 126 26.00 32.48 21.20
N ARG A 127 24.85 33.12 21.46
CA ARG A 127 24.72 34.32 22.29
C ARG A 127 25.07 34.04 23.74
N VAL A 128 24.49 32.98 24.32
CA VAL A 128 24.80 32.54 25.69
C VAL A 128 26.28 32.20 25.84
N ARG A 129 26.88 31.52 24.86
CA ARG A 129 28.33 31.24 24.87
C ARG A 129 29.17 32.51 24.85
N ALA A 130 28.76 33.52 24.07
CA ALA A 130 29.44 34.80 24.03
C ALA A 130 29.31 35.57 25.34
N GLU A 131 28.13 35.59 25.95
CA GLU A 131 27.90 36.20 27.27
C GLU A 131 28.70 35.49 28.36
N MET A 132 28.72 34.15 28.35
CA MET A 132 29.51 33.37 29.31
C MET A 132 31.01 33.63 29.17
N LYS A 133 31.50 33.77 27.93
CA LYS A 133 32.90 34.15 27.69
C LYS A 133 33.20 35.56 28.23
N LYS A 134 32.31 36.53 28.00
CA LYS A 134 32.46 37.89 28.54
C LYS A 134 32.50 37.91 30.06
N LEU A 135 31.65 37.13 30.72
CA LEU A 135 31.66 37.01 32.18
C LEU A 135 32.95 36.38 32.70
N TYR A 136 33.46 35.36 32.01
CA TYR A 136 34.75 34.75 32.35
C TYR A 136 35.91 35.73 32.21
N ASP A 137 35.98 36.44 31.09
CA ASP A 137 37.03 37.42 30.82
C ASP A 137 36.94 38.59 31.83
N GLY A 138 35.73 39.06 32.15
CA GLY A 138 35.50 40.08 33.17
C GLY A 138 35.94 39.64 34.56
N LEU A 139 35.55 38.44 34.99
CA LEU A 139 35.98 37.87 36.27
C LEU A 139 37.50 37.69 36.34
N HIS A 140 38.13 37.35 35.22
CA HIS A 140 39.59 37.21 35.15
C HIS A 140 40.31 38.55 35.33
N VAL A 141 39.78 39.64 34.77
CA VAL A 141 40.32 41.00 34.97
C VAL A 141 40.19 41.42 36.43
N GLU A 142 39.03 41.22 37.05
CA GLU A 142 38.81 41.50 38.48
C GLU A 142 39.79 40.70 39.35
N PHE A 143 40.04 39.42 39.04
CA PHE A 143 41.02 38.62 39.77
C PHE A 143 42.45 39.17 39.65
N LEU A 144 42.83 39.62 38.46
CA LEU A 144 44.14 40.25 38.23
C LEU A 144 44.27 41.58 38.98
N ASP A 145 43.21 42.39 38.96
CA ASP A 145 43.15 43.66 39.69
C ASP A 145 43.31 43.42 41.19
N LEU A 146 42.55 42.48 41.74
CA LEU A 146 42.61 42.10 43.15
C LEU A 146 44.02 41.63 43.55
N ARG A 147 44.68 40.85 42.69
CA ARG A 147 46.06 40.39 42.93
C ARG A 147 47.06 41.56 42.93
N SER A 148 46.88 42.53 42.03
CA SER A 148 47.72 43.73 41.99
C SER A 148 47.51 44.60 43.24
N HIS A 149 46.28 44.69 43.72
CA HIS A 149 45.91 45.42 44.93
C HIS A 149 46.55 44.79 46.18
N VAL A 150 46.45 43.47 46.31
CA VAL A 150 47.12 42.72 47.40
C VAL A 150 48.63 42.91 47.36
N TRP A 151 49.22 42.89 46.16
CA TRP A 151 50.65 43.09 46.00
C TRP A 151 51.09 44.50 46.43
N GLY A 152 50.33 45.53 46.06
CA GLY A 152 50.57 46.91 46.51
C GLY A 152 50.52 47.05 48.03
N ILE A 153 49.47 46.51 48.68
CA ILE A 153 49.35 46.51 50.15
C ILE A 153 50.53 45.79 50.80
N GLN A 154 50.94 44.63 50.27
CA GLN A 154 52.08 43.89 50.82
C GLN A 154 53.38 44.70 50.71
N GLN A 155 53.59 45.41 49.59
CA GLN A 155 54.75 46.28 49.43
C GLN A 155 54.72 47.46 50.40
N ASP A 156 53.55 48.09 50.60
CA ASP A 156 53.39 49.20 51.54
C ASP A 156 53.66 48.76 52.98
N VAL A 157 53.17 47.59 53.38
CA VAL A 157 53.47 46.99 54.70
C VAL A 157 54.96 46.72 54.84
N HIS A 158 55.63 46.18 53.82
CA HIS A 158 57.08 45.98 53.84
C HIS A 158 57.85 47.30 53.94
N ALA A 159 57.40 48.35 53.24
CA ALA A 159 58.00 49.67 53.30
C ALA A 159 57.85 50.30 54.70
N LEU A 160 56.65 50.20 55.29
CA LEU A 160 56.37 50.66 56.66
C LEU A 160 57.20 49.89 57.70
N SER A 161 57.24 48.56 57.61
CA SER A 161 58.07 47.71 58.47
C SER A 161 59.55 48.11 58.43
N LYS A 162 60.08 48.40 57.24
CA LYS A 162 61.48 48.84 57.10
C LYS A 162 61.71 50.22 57.72
N ARG A 163 60.78 51.17 57.52
CA ARG A 163 60.87 52.51 58.13
C ARG A 163 60.82 52.46 59.66
N GLU A 164 59.92 51.66 60.22
CA GLU A 164 59.78 51.49 61.67
C GLU A 164 61.04 50.85 62.28
N SER A 165 61.63 49.85 61.62
CA SER A 165 62.90 49.26 62.08
C SER A 165 64.07 50.25 62.08
N THR A 166 64.06 51.26 61.19
CA THR A 166 65.07 52.31 61.16
C THR A 166 64.82 53.43 62.15
N SER A 167 63.57 53.74 62.51
CA SER A 167 63.25 54.77 63.50
C SER A 167 63.46 54.29 64.94
N VAL A 168 63.23 53.00 65.22
CA VAL A 168 63.44 52.43 66.58
C VAL A 168 64.93 52.26 66.92
N ARG A 169 65.83 52.24 65.92
CA ARG A 169 67.30 52.11 66.13
C ARG A 169 68.02 53.45 66.38
N ILE A 170 67.28 54.55 66.53
CA ILE A 170 67.84 55.88 66.81
C ILE A 170 67.52 56.27 68.26
N VAL A 171 68.14 55.58 69.23
CA VAL A 171 68.35 56.04 70.62
C VAL A 171 69.66 55.41 71.12
#